data_AF-A0A6M3IRB1-F1
#
_entry.id   AF-A0A6M3IRB1-F1
#
_cell.length_a   1.000
_cell.length_b   1.000
_cell.length_c   1.000
_cell.angle_alpha   90.00
_cell.angle_beta   90.00
_cell.angle_gamma   90.00
#
_symmetry.space_group_name_H-M   'P 1'
#
loop_
_entity.id
_entity.type
_entity.pdbx_description
1 polymer ?
#
loop_
_entity_poly.entity_id
_entity_poly.type
_entity_poly.pdbx_seq_one_letter_code
_entity_poly.pdbx_strand_id
1 'polypeptide(L)'
;MSNLEQNFDEHKSAGGRAIYKELSFRMIYERLLSPFKGGNVTLVEIGVGYGGCLQMWKEYLGLAAKIYGIDKEDRLCYEEPQIKCIVGDQGDRSFLKVIPAMIPRINVLIDDGSHVNSDQISTFEEIFPHLERGGIYFCEDTHTSYREKDYGGGYKKEGTFIEYCKNLIDALYHTEDERIQCPDVAKTIESISFYRSLVVIKKS
;
A
#
# COMPACT_ATOMS: atom_id res chain seq x y z
N MET A 1 -14.91 -2.59 -20.99
CA MET A 1 -14.40 -1.80 -19.86
C MET A 1 -13.81 -2.78 -18.87
N SER A 2 -12.66 -2.47 -18.26
CA SER A 2 -12.11 -3.37 -17.24
C SER A 2 -13.03 -3.35 -16.02
N ASN A 3 -13.09 -4.43 -15.24
CA ASN A 3 -13.92 -4.48 -14.04
C ASN A 3 -13.51 -3.39 -13.00
N LEU A 4 -12.27 -2.90 -13.07
CA LEU A 4 -11.79 -1.79 -12.24
C LEU A 4 -12.40 -0.45 -12.65
N GLU A 5 -12.69 -0.25 -13.94
CA GLU A 5 -13.29 1.02 -14.42
C GLU A 5 -14.69 1.19 -13.87
N GLN A 6 -15.49 0.13 -13.95
CA GLN A 6 -16.85 0.13 -13.46
C GLN A 6 -16.90 0.36 -11.94
N ASN A 7 -16.02 -0.29 -11.17
CA ASN A 7 -16.02 -0.21 -9.71
C ASN A 7 -15.63 1.17 -9.16
N PHE A 8 -14.68 1.87 -9.80
CA PHE A 8 -14.32 3.24 -9.39
C PHE A 8 -15.43 4.25 -9.69
N ASP A 9 -16.15 4.09 -10.81
CA ASP A 9 -17.20 5.03 -11.24
C ASP A 9 -18.52 4.83 -10.47
N GLU A 10 -18.81 3.60 -10.04
CA GLU A 10 -20.05 3.27 -9.30
C GLU A 10 -19.96 3.58 -7.79
N HIS A 11 -18.75 3.87 -7.27
CA HIS A 11 -18.46 4.12 -5.84
C HIS A 11 -19.01 3.03 -4.90
N LYS A 12 -19.30 1.85 -5.43
CA LYS A 12 -19.86 0.71 -4.71
C LYS A 12 -19.34 -0.58 -5.33
N SER A 13 -19.15 -1.56 -4.47
CA SER A 13 -18.86 -2.95 -4.83
C SER A 13 -20.16 -3.76 -4.97
N ALA A 14 -20.08 -4.98 -5.52
CA ALA A 14 -21.24 -5.86 -5.70
C ALA A 14 -22.03 -6.15 -4.41
N GLY A 15 -21.40 -6.03 -3.23
CA GLY A 15 -22.05 -6.17 -1.92
C GLY A 15 -22.72 -4.90 -1.38
N GLY A 16 -22.73 -3.81 -2.15
CA GLY A 16 -23.27 -2.51 -1.72
C GLY A 16 -22.37 -1.73 -0.76
N ARG A 17 -21.15 -2.22 -0.50
CA ARG A 17 -20.15 -1.53 0.31
C ARG A 17 -19.50 -0.41 -0.48
N ALA A 18 -19.33 0.74 0.16
CA ALA A 18 -18.78 1.94 -0.49
C ALA A 18 -17.30 1.76 -0.85
N ILE A 19 -16.92 2.30 -2.00
CA ILE A 19 -15.54 2.37 -2.49
C ILE A 19 -15.11 3.82 -2.40
N TYR A 20 -14.06 4.07 -1.63
CA TYR A 20 -13.40 5.37 -1.53
C TYR A 20 -11.97 5.21 -2.01
N LYS A 21 -11.72 5.57 -3.28
CA LYS A 21 -10.38 5.70 -3.84
C LYS A 21 -10.33 6.88 -4.80
N GLU A 22 -9.18 7.54 -4.85
CA GLU A 22 -8.99 8.66 -5.75
C GLU A 22 -9.02 8.17 -7.20
N LEU A 23 -9.94 8.71 -8.01
CA LEU A 23 -10.18 8.25 -9.38
C LEU A 23 -8.92 8.32 -10.26
N SER A 24 -8.00 9.25 -9.95
CA SER A 24 -6.73 9.37 -10.67
C SER A 24 -5.80 8.16 -10.50
N PHE A 25 -5.95 7.36 -9.44
CA PHE A 25 -5.13 6.17 -9.20
C PHE A 25 -5.54 4.99 -10.09
N ARG A 26 -6.77 5.01 -10.62
CA ARG A 26 -7.36 3.93 -11.43
C ARG A 26 -6.44 3.43 -12.55
N MET A 27 -5.93 4.33 -13.38
CA MET A 27 -5.07 3.95 -14.52
C MET A 27 -3.72 3.39 -14.07
N ILE A 28 -3.23 3.86 -12.91
CA ILE A 28 -1.97 3.40 -12.33
C ILE A 28 -2.15 1.97 -11.81
N TYR A 29 -3.24 1.73 -11.07
CA TYR A 29 -3.65 0.39 -10.63
C TYR A 29 -3.87 -0.56 -11.80
N GLU A 30 -4.64 -0.17 -12.82
CA GLU A 30 -4.88 -1.04 -13.99
C GLU A 30 -3.57 -1.45 -14.66
N ARG A 31 -2.67 -0.49 -14.89
CA ARG A 31 -1.39 -0.77 -15.54
C ARG A 31 -0.51 -1.69 -14.71
N LEU A 32 -0.43 -1.48 -13.40
CA LEU A 32 0.51 -2.19 -12.54
C LEU A 32 -0.04 -3.51 -11.99
N LEU A 33 -1.36 -3.64 -11.85
CA LEU A 33 -1.99 -4.84 -11.30
C LEU A 33 -2.53 -5.80 -12.37
N SER A 34 -2.70 -5.35 -13.62
CA SER A 34 -3.14 -6.24 -14.71
C SER A 34 -2.31 -7.52 -14.88
N PRO A 35 -0.97 -7.56 -14.65
CA PRO A 35 -0.19 -8.80 -14.73
C PRO A 35 -0.54 -9.82 -13.64
N PHE A 36 -1.20 -9.42 -12.55
CA PHE A 36 -1.58 -10.31 -11.46
C PHE A 36 -2.98 -10.93 -11.64
N LYS A 37 -3.76 -10.47 -12.63
CA LYS A 37 -5.12 -10.98 -12.91
C LYS A 37 -5.12 -12.48 -13.17
N GLY A 38 -6.03 -13.20 -12.52
CA GLY A 38 -6.19 -14.64 -12.62
C GLY A 38 -5.09 -15.45 -11.94
N GLY A 39 -4.04 -14.79 -11.41
CA GLY A 39 -2.94 -15.44 -10.70
C GLY A 39 -3.28 -15.75 -9.24
N ASN A 40 -2.48 -16.62 -8.63
CA ASN A 40 -2.45 -16.79 -7.18
C ASN A 40 -1.71 -15.61 -6.56
N VAL A 41 -2.41 -14.48 -6.43
CA VAL A 41 -1.89 -13.22 -5.89
C VAL A 41 -2.38 -13.02 -4.47
N THR A 42 -1.50 -12.58 -3.58
CA THR A 42 -1.90 -12.08 -2.26
C THR A 42 -1.74 -10.58 -2.21
N LEU A 43 -2.87 -9.87 -2.04
CA LEU A 43 -2.93 -8.42 -1.88
C LEU A 43 -3.29 -8.10 -0.43
N VAL A 44 -2.53 -7.18 0.16
CA VAL A 44 -2.78 -6.64 1.49
C VAL A 44 -3.10 -5.16 1.35
N GLU A 45 -4.20 -4.72 1.94
CA GLU A 45 -4.61 -3.32 2.01
C GLU A 45 -4.73 -2.92 3.49
N ILE A 46 -3.98 -1.90 3.91
CA ILE A 46 -4.12 -1.25 5.21
C ILE A 46 -5.08 -0.07 5.03
N GLY A 47 -6.08 0.04 5.91
CA GLY A 47 -7.22 0.94 5.76
C GLY A 47 -8.36 0.26 5.00
N VAL A 48 -9.23 -0.45 5.73
CA VAL A 48 -10.35 -1.18 5.10
C VAL A 48 -11.53 -0.24 4.86
N GLY A 49 -11.76 0.69 5.78
CA GLY A 49 -12.90 1.61 5.71
C GLY A 49 -14.21 0.83 5.60
N TYR A 50 -14.96 1.05 4.53
CA TYR A 50 -16.25 0.35 4.31
C TYR A 50 -16.12 -1.00 3.61
N GLY A 51 -14.90 -1.48 3.32
CA GLY A 51 -14.64 -2.80 2.75
C GLY A 51 -14.98 -2.97 1.27
N GLY A 52 -15.45 -1.92 0.58
CA GLY A 52 -15.74 -1.99 -0.85
C GLY A 52 -14.48 -2.19 -1.69
N CYS A 53 -13.35 -1.60 -1.29
CA CYS A 53 -12.07 -1.76 -1.97
C CYS A 53 -11.60 -3.23 -1.97
N LEU A 54 -11.75 -3.94 -0.85
CA LEU A 54 -11.39 -5.36 -0.77
C LEU A 54 -12.20 -6.23 -1.74
N GLN A 55 -13.50 -5.97 -1.87
CA GLN A 55 -14.37 -6.66 -2.84
C GLN A 55 -13.95 -6.32 -4.27
N MET A 56 -13.69 -5.04 -4.55
CA MET A 56 -13.17 -4.60 -5.86
C MET A 56 -11.87 -5.33 -6.21
N TRP A 57 -10.92 -5.45 -5.29
CA TRP A 57 -9.67 -6.17 -5.51
C TRP A 57 -9.88 -7.66 -5.76
N LYS A 58 -10.74 -8.31 -4.97
CA LYS A 58 -11.13 -9.71 -5.15
C LYS A 58 -11.69 -9.95 -6.55
N GLU A 59 -12.66 -9.14 -6.98
CA GLU A 59 -13.29 -9.27 -8.29
C GLU A 59 -12.31 -9.00 -9.43
N TYR A 60 -11.46 -7.98 -9.25
CA TYR A 60 -10.48 -7.57 -10.25
C TYR A 60 -9.38 -8.62 -10.47
N LEU A 61 -8.83 -9.17 -9.39
CA LEU A 61 -7.72 -10.12 -9.43
C LEU A 61 -8.19 -11.57 -9.70
N GLY A 62 -9.44 -11.89 -9.41
CA GLY A 62 -10.07 -13.17 -9.74
C GLY A 62 -10.03 -14.21 -8.62
N LEU A 63 -10.54 -15.41 -8.92
CA LEU A 63 -10.89 -16.44 -7.92
C LEU A 63 -9.72 -17.03 -7.13
N ALA A 64 -8.50 -16.95 -7.67
CA ALA A 64 -7.30 -17.45 -7.01
C ALA A 64 -6.65 -16.41 -6.07
N ALA A 65 -7.13 -15.16 -6.09
CA ALA A 65 -6.59 -14.10 -5.26
C ALA A 65 -6.95 -14.30 -3.78
N LYS A 66 -6.03 -13.86 -2.91
CA LYS A 66 -6.26 -13.72 -1.47
C LYS A 66 -6.12 -12.25 -1.11
N ILE A 67 -7.15 -11.69 -0.52
CA ILE A 67 -7.20 -10.29 -0.10
C ILE A 67 -7.15 -10.25 1.41
N TYR A 68 -6.25 -9.44 1.94
CA TYR A 68 -6.14 -9.18 3.37
C TYR A 68 -6.42 -7.70 3.62
N GLY A 69 -7.41 -7.41 4.45
CA GLY A 69 -7.67 -6.07 4.96
C GLY A 69 -7.07 -5.91 6.35
N ILE A 70 -6.42 -4.78 6.62
CA ILE A 70 -5.92 -4.43 7.95
C ILE A 70 -6.59 -3.14 8.39
N ASP A 71 -7.27 -3.16 9.53
CA ASP A 71 -7.91 -1.98 10.11
C ASP A 71 -7.87 -2.06 11.64
N LYS A 72 -7.82 -0.92 12.31
CA LYS A 72 -7.80 -0.87 13.78
C LYS A 72 -9.18 -1.13 14.38
N GLU A 73 -10.24 -0.94 13.60
CA GLU A 73 -11.61 -1.12 14.05
C GLU A 73 -12.17 -2.48 13.62
N ASP A 74 -12.42 -3.37 14.58
CA ASP A 74 -13.00 -4.71 14.33
C ASP A 74 -14.32 -4.67 13.53
N ARG A 75 -15.15 -3.64 13.75
CA ARG A 75 -16.42 -3.46 13.00
C ARG A 75 -16.23 -3.21 11.50
N LEU A 76 -15.02 -2.82 11.08
CA LEU A 76 -14.65 -2.62 9.68
C LEU A 76 -14.07 -3.89 9.06
N CYS A 77 -13.99 -4.99 9.82
CA CYS A 77 -13.59 -6.27 9.29
C CYS A 77 -14.74 -6.95 8.54
N TYR A 78 -14.69 -6.86 7.21
CA TYR A 78 -15.63 -7.50 6.30
C TYR A 78 -15.08 -8.81 5.73
N GLU A 79 -15.01 -9.87 6.54
CA GLU A 79 -14.58 -11.20 6.05
C GLU A 79 -15.59 -11.83 5.08
N GLU A 80 -15.07 -12.54 4.09
CA GLU A 80 -15.84 -13.35 3.14
C GLU A 80 -14.89 -14.32 2.40
N PRO A 81 -15.39 -15.25 1.56
CA PRO A 81 -14.49 -16.08 0.77
C PRO A 81 -13.47 -15.23 -0.02
N GLN A 82 -12.19 -15.58 0.07
CA GLN A 82 -11.01 -14.85 -0.43
C GLN A 82 -10.59 -13.59 0.34
N ILE A 83 -11.42 -13.02 1.22
CA ILE A 83 -11.11 -11.82 2.00
C ILE A 83 -10.98 -12.18 3.48
N LYS A 84 -9.82 -11.92 4.05
CA LYS A 84 -9.57 -12.03 5.49
C LYS A 84 -9.30 -10.64 6.05
N CYS A 85 -9.64 -10.38 7.30
CA CYS A 85 -9.10 -9.20 7.97
C CYS A 85 -8.22 -9.54 9.14
N ILE A 86 -7.36 -8.58 9.45
CA ILE A 86 -6.53 -8.58 10.63
C ILE A 86 -6.80 -7.27 11.34
N VAL A 87 -7.28 -7.36 12.58
CA VAL A 87 -7.55 -6.18 13.40
C VAL A 87 -6.24 -5.73 14.05
N GLY A 88 -5.84 -4.49 13.80
CA GLY A 88 -4.69 -3.88 14.43
C GLY A 88 -4.41 -2.48 13.92
N ASP A 89 -3.67 -1.72 14.73
CA ASP A 89 -3.39 -0.32 14.46
C ASP A 89 -2.09 -0.18 13.66
N GLN A 90 -2.16 0.47 12.49
CA GLN A 90 -0.99 0.82 11.70
C GLN A 90 0.00 1.71 12.47
N GLY A 91 -0.50 2.53 13.40
CA GLY A 91 0.34 3.34 14.28
C GLY A 91 1.13 2.52 15.30
N ASP A 92 0.79 1.24 15.51
CA ASP A 92 1.57 0.32 16.34
C ASP A 92 2.60 -0.44 15.49
N ARG A 93 3.84 0.05 15.52
CA ARG A 93 4.97 -0.60 14.83
C ARG A 93 5.22 -2.04 15.31
N SER A 94 4.86 -2.39 16.55
CA SER A 94 4.99 -3.76 17.05
C SER A 94 3.97 -4.70 16.39
N PHE A 95 2.78 -4.18 16.08
CA PHE A 95 1.80 -4.89 15.28
C PHE A 95 2.26 -5.06 13.83
N LEU A 96 2.79 -4.01 13.19
CA LEU A 96 3.32 -4.11 11.82
C LEU A 96 4.40 -5.20 11.68
N LYS A 97 5.26 -5.35 12.69
CA LYS A 97 6.30 -6.40 12.75
C LYS A 97 5.78 -7.84 12.69
N VAL A 98 4.55 -8.09 13.13
CA VAL A 98 3.99 -9.45 13.11
C VAL A 98 3.25 -9.77 11.83
N ILE A 99 2.92 -8.77 11.00
CA ILE A 99 2.19 -8.97 9.74
C ILE A 99 2.88 -9.96 8.79
N PRO A 100 4.20 -9.88 8.54
CA PRO A 100 4.87 -10.85 7.68
C PRO A 100 4.77 -12.30 8.15
N ALA A 101 4.66 -12.53 9.46
CA ALA A 101 4.47 -13.87 10.02
C ALA A 101 3.02 -14.37 9.84
N MET A 102 2.04 -13.46 9.86
CA MET A 102 0.63 -13.78 9.65
C MET A 102 0.28 -13.97 8.17
N ILE A 103 0.97 -13.26 7.29
CA ILE A 103 0.77 -13.27 5.84
C ILE A 103 2.10 -13.63 5.15
N PRO A 104 2.42 -14.93 5.04
CA PRO A 104 3.76 -15.39 4.66
C PRO A 104 4.12 -15.08 3.19
N ARG A 105 3.17 -14.64 2.38
CA ARG A 105 3.38 -14.30 0.98
C ARG A 105 2.57 -13.06 0.63
N ILE A 106 3.24 -11.99 0.21
CA ILE A 106 2.60 -10.73 -0.16
C ILE A 106 3.11 -10.30 -1.53
N ASN A 107 2.23 -10.23 -2.52
CA ASN A 107 2.58 -9.76 -3.86
C ASN A 107 2.33 -8.26 -4.01
N VAL A 108 1.26 -7.78 -3.38
CA VAL A 108 0.84 -6.37 -3.46
C VAL A 108 0.54 -5.88 -2.05
N LEU A 109 1.12 -4.75 -1.68
CA LEU A 109 0.82 -4.04 -0.44
C LEU A 109 0.31 -2.64 -0.79
N ILE A 110 -0.85 -2.29 -0.26
CA ILE A 110 -1.47 -0.96 -0.38
C ILE A 110 -1.56 -0.38 1.02
N ASP A 111 -0.92 0.77 1.21
CA ASP A 111 -1.06 1.61 2.40
C ASP A 111 -2.03 2.75 2.09
N ASP A 112 -3.25 2.60 2.56
CA ASP A 112 -4.37 3.54 2.49
C ASP A 112 -4.94 3.79 3.91
N GLY A 113 -4.04 3.79 4.90
CA GLY A 113 -4.39 3.77 6.32
C GLY A 113 -4.55 5.15 6.96
N SER A 114 -3.71 5.48 7.94
CA SER A 114 -3.82 6.74 8.71
C SER A 114 -3.37 7.98 7.92
N HIS A 115 -2.53 7.76 6.90
CA HIS A 115 -1.80 8.77 6.14
C HIS A 115 -0.86 9.67 7.00
N VAL A 116 -0.64 9.30 8.26
CA VAL A 116 0.36 9.93 9.12
C VAL A 116 1.72 9.48 8.63
N ASN A 117 2.63 10.43 8.45
CA ASN A 117 3.91 10.16 7.79
C ASN A 117 4.75 9.08 8.51
N SER A 118 4.74 9.05 9.85
CA SER A 118 5.45 8.02 10.64
C SER A 118 4.90 6.61 10.41
N ASP A 119 3.60 6.51 10.17
CA ASP A 119 2.89 5.24 10.03
C ASP A 119 3.14 4.67 8.63
N GLN A 120 3.14 5.54 7.60
CA GLN A 120 3.52 5.19 6.23
C GLN A 120 4.98 4.71 6.13
N ILE A 121 5.90 5.41 6.83
CA ILE A 121 7.30 5.00 6.91
C ILE A 121 7.42 3.65 7.64
N SER A 122 6.76 3.50 8.78
CA SER A 122 6.81 2.24 9.56
C SER A 122 6.22 1.06 8.79
N THR A 123 5.13 1.28 8.05
CA THR A 123 4.53 0.27 7.17
C THR A 123 5.51 -0.20 6.10
N PHE A 124 6.16 0.74 5.43
CA PHE A 124 7.19 0.43 4.45
C PHE A 124 8.33 -0.35 5.09
N GLU A 125 8.91 0.15 6.18
CA GLU A 125 10.07 -0.48 6.82
C GLU A 125 9.80 -1.90 7.33
N GLU A 126 8.61 -2.17 7.88
CA GLU A 126 8.31 -3.46 8.51
C GLU A 126 7.72 -4.50 7.54
N ILE A 127 7.04 -4.09 6.47
CA ILE A 127 6.32 -5.03 5.58
C ILE A 127 6.96 -5.13 4.19
N PHE A 128 7.47 -4.03 3.62
CA PHE A 128 8.08 -4.06 2.27
C PHE A 128 9.23 -5.10 2.14
N PRO A 129 10.13 -5.26 3.13
CA PRO A 129 11.19 -6.27 3.07
C PRO A 129 10.69 -7.71 2.92
N HIS A 130 9.41 -7.96 3.20
CA HIS A 130 8.78 -9.28 3.12
C HIS A 130 7.91 -9.49 1.89
N LEU A 131 7.77 -8.49 1.00
CA LEU A 131 7.09 -8.71 -0.28
C LEU A 131 7.81 -9.76 -1.12
N GLU A 132 7.06 -10.45 -1.96
CA GLU A 132 7.61 -11.34 -2.97
C GLU A 132 8.50 -10.57 -3.95
N ARG A 133 9.43 -11.30 -4.59
CA ARG A 133 10.20 -10.77 -5.71
C ARG A 133 9.25 -10.30 -6.82
N GLY A 134 9.45 -9.09 -7.33
CA GLY A 134 8.53 -8.45 -8.28
C GLY A 134 7.24 -7.91 -7.64
N GLY A 135 7.14 -7.91 -6.32
CA GLY A 135 6.02 -7.35 -5.58
C GLY A 135 5.97 -5.81 -5.66
N ILE A 136 4.77 -5.27 -5.40
CA ILE A 136 4.51 -3.83 -5.55
C ILE A 136 3.93 -3.26 -4.26
N TYR A 137 4.51 -2.17 -3.80
CA TYR A 137 3.99 -1.34 -2.72
C TYR A 137 3.39 -0.05 -3.27
N PHE A 138 2.18 0.26 -2.83
CA PHE A 138 1.47 1.50 -3.11
C PHE A 138 1.29 2.23 -1.78
N CYS A 139 1.71 3.48 -1.72
CA CYS A 139 1.44 4.37 -0.60
C CYS A 139 0.53 5.49 -1.09
N GLU A 140 -0.75 5.44 -0.72
CA GLU A 140 -1.78 6.40 -1.12
C GLU A 140 -1.70 7.69 -0.28
N ASP A 141 -2.35 8.74 -0.77
CA ASP A 141 -2.50 10.02 -0.09
C ASP A 141 -1.21 10.71 0.40
N THR A 142 -0.10 10.52 -0.32
CA THR A 142 1.21 11.13 0.02
C THR A 142 1.25 12.65 -0.01
N HIS A 143 0.19 13.31 -0.48
CA HIS A 143 0.03 14.76 -0.32
C HIS A 143 -0.04 15.19 1.16
N THR A 144 -0.38 14.28 2.08
CA THR A 144 -0.34 14.54 3.53
C THR A 144 1.06 14.81 4.06
N SER A 145 2.14 14.43 3.34
CA SER A 145 3.51 14.85 3.63
C SER A 145 3.69 16.37 3.66
N TYR A 146 2.74 17.15 3.12
CA TYR A 146 2.76 18.61 3.15
C TYR A 146 1.73 19.23 4.12
N ARG A 147 1.01 18.41 4.90
CA ARG A 147 -0.04 18.87 5.83
C ARG A 147 0.39 18.68 7.28
N GLU A 148 0.65 19.79 7.97
CA GLU A 148 1.22 19.75 9.32
C GLU A 148 0.25 19.29 10.40
N LYS A 149 -0.94 19.91 10.48
CA LYS A 149 -1.85 19.85 11.63
C LYS A 149 -2.30 18.44 12.01
N ASP A 150 -2.48 17.56 11.03
CA ASP A 150 -3.11 16.25 11.23
C ASP A 150 -2.20 15.07 10.85
N TYR A 151 -1.13 15.30 10.09
CA TYR A 151 -0.30 14.23 9.51
C TYR A 151 1.20 14.40 9.79
N GLY A 152 1.60 15.46 10.50
CA GLY A 152 2.99 15.76 10.79
C GLY A 152 3.79 16.26 9.58
N GLY A 153 3.12 16.60 8.47
CA GLY A 153 3.74 17.07 7.23
C GLY A 153 4.35 18.47 7.30
N GLY A 154 4.98 18.88 6.19
CA GLY A 154 5.54 20.23 5.98
C GLY A 154 6.44 20.29 4.75
N TYR A 155 6.59 21.46 4.14
CA TYR A 155 7.47 21.64 2.97
C TYR A 155 8.92 21.29 3.32
N LYS A 156 9.48 20.26 2.67
CA LYS A 156 10.83 19.72 2.94
C LYS A 156 11.05 19.31 4.40
N LYS A 157 9.99 18.95 5.11
CA LYS A 157 10.10 18.56 6.51
C LYS A 157 10.67 17.15 6.62
N GLU A 158 11.74 17.02 7.39
CA GLU A 158 12.35 15.73 7.72
C GLU A 158 11.34 14.83 8.45
N GLY A 159 11.41 13.53 8.20
CA GLY A 159 10.47 12.54 8.75
C GLY A 159 9.13 12.46 8.02
N THR A 160 8.95 13.21 6.92
CA THR A 160 7.81 13.00 6.01
C THR A 160 8.08 11.87 5.05
N PHE A 161 7.03 11.15 4.63
CA PHE A 161 7.15 10.01 3.73
C PHE A 161 7.75 10.41 2.37
N ILE A 162 7.43 11.61 1.85
CA ILE A 162 8.06 12.11 0.62
C ILE A 162 9.56 12.37 0.79
N GLU A 163 10.00 13.01 1.88
CA GLU A 163 11.45 13.21 2.09
C GLU A 163 12.16 11.86 2.36
N TYR A 164 11.51 10.94 3.06
CA TYR A 164 12.00 9.56 3.22
C TYR A 164 12.19 8.86 1.87
N CYS A 165 11.22 8.94 0.95
CA CYS A 165 11.34 8.35 -0.38
C CYS A 165 12.44 9.02 -1.22
N LYS A 166 12.69 10.33 -1.06
CA LYS A 166 13.81 10.99 -1.74
C LYS A 166 15.16 10.46 -1.28
N ASN A 167 15.32 10.22 0.02
CA ASN A 167 16.53 9.59 0.55
C ASN A 167 16.71 8.16 -0.02
N LEU A 168 15.62 7.43 -0.26
CA LEU A 168 15.69 6.14 -0.96
C LEU A 168 16.17 6.27 -2.40
N ILE A 169 15.85 7.37 -3.12
CA ILE A 169 16.38 7.62 -4.47
C ILE A 169 17.90 7.73 -4.42
N ASP A 170 18.46 8.44 -3.43
CA ASP A 170 19.90 8.54 -3.27
C ASP A 170 20.51 7.15 -2.98
N ALA A 171 19.85 6.36 -2.12
CA ALA A 171 20.28 5.01 -1.78
C ALA A 171 20.24 4.00 -2.94
N LEU A 172 19.37 4.20 -3.95
CA LEU A 172 19.27 3.34 -5.14
C LEU A 172 20.54 3.32 -5.99
N TYR A 173 21.29 4.43 -6.02
CA TYR A 173 22.47 4.54 -6.87
C TYR A 173 23.74 3.95 -6.25
N HIS A 174 23.65 3.32 -5.06
CA HIS A 174 24.74 2.63 -4.38
C HIS A 174 26.09 3.36 -4.49
N THR A 175 26.08 4.65 -4.19
CA THR A 175 27.26 5.50 -4.35
C THR A 175 28.26 5.25 -3.22
N GLU A 176 29.56 5.42 -3.49
CA GLU A 176 30.62 5.39 -2.46
C GLU A 176 30.59 6.62 -1.52
N ASP A 177 29.61 7.51 -1.65
CA ASP A 177 29.46 8.69 -0.81
C ASP A 177 28.96 8.29 0.59
N GLU A 178 29.86 8.35 1.58
CA GLU A 178 29.59 8.00 2.98
C GLU A 178 28.47 8.83 3.63
N ARG A 179 28.04 9.94 3.02
CA ARG A 179 26.92 10.77 3.50
C ARG A 179 25.56 10.14 3.18
N ILE A 180 25.49 9.25 2.18
CA ILE A 180 24.24 8.62 1.76
C ILE A 180 24.00 7.38 2.63
N GLN A 181 22.93 7.43 3.43
CA GLN A 181 22.49 6.27 4.18
C GLN A 181 21.77 5.29 3.23
N CYS A 182 22.30 4.07 3.12
CA CYS A 182 21.72 3.02 2.29
C CYS A 182 21.18 1.89 3.20
N PRO A 183 19.91 1.95 3.64
CA PRO A 183 19.32 0.87 4.43
C PRO A 183 19.23 -0.39 3.56
N ASP A 184 19.32 -1.59 4.18
CA ASP A 184 19.33 -2.86 3.43
C ASP A 184 18.10 -3.03 2.53
N VAL A 185 16.96 -2.47 2.94
CA VAL A 185 15.73 -2.47 2.13
C VAL A 185 15.93 -1.81 0.76
N ALA A 186 16.76 -0.76 0.67
CA ALA A 186 17.01 -0.04 -0.58
C ALA A 186 17.69 -0.91 -1.64
N LYS A 187 18.50 -1.90 -1.23
CA LYS A 187 19.14 -2.89 -2.12
C LYS A 187 18.13 -3.82 -2.80
N THR A 188 16.91 -3.88 -2.31
CA THR A 188 15.82 -4.73 -2.84
C THR A 188 14.80 -3.94 -3.65
N ILE A 189 15.00 -2.63 -3.84
CA ILE A 189 14.10 -1.79 -4.62
C ILE A 189 14.52 -1.82 -6.09
N GLU A 190 13.60 -2.22 -6.96
CA GLU A 190 13.78 -2.16 -8.42
C GLU A 190 13.52 -0.74 -8.95
N SER A 191 12.46 -0.09 -8.48
CA SER A 191 12.09 1.25 -8.90
C SER A 191 11.20 1.97 -7.91
N ILE A 192 11.25 3.31 -7.94
CA ILE A 192 10.35 4.21 -7.22
C ILE A 192 9.68 5.11 -8.25
N SER A 193 8.35 5.19 -8.24
CA SER A 193 7.55 6.02 -9.14
C SER A 193 6.66 6.97 -8.35
N PHE A 194 6.79 8.27 -8.63
CA PHE A 194 5.95 9.30 -8.02
C PHE A 194 4.82 9.69 -8.96
N TYR A 195 3.59 9.59 -8.46
CA TYR A 195 2.38 10.09 -9.09
C TYR A 195 1.79 11.19 -8.21
N ARG A 196 0.77 11.89 -8.73
CA ARG A 196 0.03 12.85 -7.91
C ARG A 196 -0.58 12.12 -6.72
N SER A 197 -0.11 12.42 -5.51
CA SER A 197 -0.62 11.84 -4.27
C SER A 197 -0.48 10.31 -4.11
N LEU A 198 0.41 9.68 -4.85
CA LEU A 198 0.68 8.24 -4.76
C LEU A 198 2.16 7.99 -5.03
N VAL A 199 2.80 7.18 -4.20
CA VAL A 199 4.14 6.64 -4.47
C VAL A 199 4.02 5.14 -4.65
N VAL A 200 4.66 4.63 -5.70
CA VAL A 200 4.73 3.19 -5.98
C VAL A 200 6.19 2.75 -5.91
N ILE A 201 6.46 1.69 -5.15
CA ILE A 201 7.78 1.09 -5.02
C ILE A 201 7.70 -0.38 -5.45
N LYS A 202 8.53 -0.78 -6.42
CA LYS A 202 8.59 -2.16 -6.91
C LYS A 202 9.81 -2.86 -6.33
N LYS A 203 9.63 -4.11 -5.89
CA LYS A 203 10.70 -4.95 -5.33
C LYS A 203 11.39 -5.78 -6.41
N SER A 204 12.73 -5.82 -6.40
CA SER A 204 13.60 -6.58 -7.31
C SER A 204 13.60 -8.07 -7.03
#